data_AF-A0A8J2VJ16-F1
#
_entry.id   AF-A0A8J2VJ16-F1
#
_cell.length_a   1.000
_cell.length_b   1.000
_cell.length_c   1.000
_cell.angle_alpha   90.00
_cell.angle_beta   90.00
_cell.angle_gamma   90.00
#
_symmetry.space_group_name_H-M   'P 1'
#
loop_
_entity.id
_entity.type
_entity.pdbx_description
1 polymer ?
#
loop_
_entity_poly.entity_id
_entity_poly.type
_entity_poly.pdbx_seq_one_letter_code
_entity_poly.pdbx_strand_id
1 'polypeptide(L)'
;MTAWFRGLNQLWVEGNTDRIFCWVKDEQADWVQAERERWRRIREQQDERELKPLKGETRIQVIREEEAAVEQIKMEVLVHHRYLSTVAGHFLEQEEVNGYRLQLEEGANGWEISHCEQNRERASDAGKTWSYYHPPEEHVSSRSGYDRMRAVQYAETWWNGHNPRYAKFADDCTNYISQCLHAGGIPMEFTMRRDRGWWYKGSRDNWSYSWTVAHSFHNYLAGGGNAQARPVGSPGELNLGDVICYDWDGNGRWQHNTIVTAIDPAGMPLVNSHTVDSRHRYWDCRDSYAWTPRTKYRFFQIGNS
;
A
#
# COMPACT_ATOMS: atom_id res chain seq x y z
N MET A 1 -23.48 -11.06 8.42
CA MET A 1 -22.63 -10.42 7.38
C MET A 1 -23.11 -9.02 6.95
N THR A 2 -24.34 -8.81 6.46
CA THR A 2 -24.81 -7.48 5.97
C THR A 2 -24.76 -6.35 7.01
N ALA A 3 -24.99 -6.67 8.29
CA ALA A 3 -24.87 -5.73 9.40
C ALA A 3 -23.42 -5.34 9.71
N TRP A 4 -22.48 -6.29 9.63
CA TRP A 4 -21.05 -6.04 9.81
C TRP A 4 -20.48 -5.13 8.71
N PHE A 5 -20.89 -5.32 7.45
CA PHE A 5 -20.51 -4.43 6.34
C PHE A 5 -21.01 -3.00 6.53
N ARG A 6 -22.27 -2.84 6.98
CA ARG A 6 -22.80 -1.53 7.33
C ARG A 6 -22.03 -0.94 8.51
N GLY A 7 -21.68 -1.74 9.50
CA GLY A 7 -20.84 -1.37 10.64
C GLY A 7 -19.47 -0.85 10.23
N LEU A 8 -18.78 -1.51 9.28
CA LEU A 8 -17.50 -1.04 8.73
C LEU A 8 -17.60 0.28 7.98
N ASN A 9 -18.60 0.39 7.09
CA ASN A 9 -18.80 1.62 6.34
C ASN A 9 -19.19 2.78 7.27
N GLN A 10 -20.05 2.52 8.26
CA GLN A 10 -20.43 3.50 9.28
C GLN A 10 -19.28 3.84 10.21
N LEU A 11 -18.43 2.87 10.59
CA LEU A 11 -17.23 3.15 11.37
C LEU A 11 -16.41 4.20 10.65
N TRP A 12 -16.13 4.00 9.36
CA TRP A 12 -15.27 4.92 8.62
C TRP A 12 -15.82 6.35 8.65
N VAL A 13 -17.13 6.50 8.46
CA VAL A 13 -17.82 7.80 8.43
C VAL A 13 -17.97 8.43 9.82
N GLU A 14 -18.35 7.66 10.84
CA GLU A 14 -18.75 8.17 12.15
C GLU A 14 -17.63 8.13 13.20
N GLY A 15 -16.62 7.27 13.02
CA GLY A 15 -15.54 7.07 13.98
C GLY A 15 -15.84 6.20 15.19
N ASN A 16 -17.05 5.66 15.31
CA ASN A 16 -17.41 4.80 16.43
C ASN A 16 -16.95 3.33 16.23
N THR A 17 -15.79 2.99 16.79
CA THR A 17 -15.14 1.66 16.72
C THR A 17 -15.98 0.52 17.32
N ASP A 18 -16.86 0.82 18.27
CA ASP A 18 -17.64 -0.22 18.97
C ASP A 18 -18.66 -0.92 18.06
N ARG A 19 -18.96 -0.36 16.88
CA ARG A 19 -19.85 -0.98 15.88
C ARG A 19 -19.31 -2.26 15.23
N ILE A 20 -18.00 -2.47 15.24
CA ILE A 20 -17.37 -3.67 14.64
C ILE A 20 -16.93 -4.65 15.71
N PHE A 21 -16.45 -4.15 16.85
CA PHE A 21 -15.94 -5.01 17.91
C PHE A 21 -17.04 -5.79 18.63
N CYS A 22 -18.32 -5.41 18.49
CA CYS A 22 -19.44 -6.21 18.96
C CYS A 22 -19.63 -7.56 18.24
N TRP A 23 -18.91 -7.79 17.13
CA TRP A 23 -18.89 -9.07 16.40
C TRP A 23 -17.65 -9.91 16.74
N VAL A 24 -16.81 -9.46 17.67
CA VAL A 24 -15.57 -10.13 18.07
C VAL A 24 -15.80 -10.86 19.37
N LYS A 25 -15.35 -12.12 19.43
CA LYS A 25 -15.58 -13.01 20.57
C LYS A 25 -14.82 -12.58 21.83
N ASP A 26 -13.57 -12.16 21.66
CA ASP A 26 -12.72 -11.68 22.75
C ASP A 26 -12.22 -10.27 22.45
N GLU A 27 -12.83 -9.27 23.09
CA GLU A 27 -12.42 -7.88 22.93
C GLU A 27 -11.04 -7.57 23.51
N GLN A 28 -10.50 -8.42 24.39
CA GLN A 28 -9.19 -8.23 25.03
C GLN A 28 -8.06 -8.87 24.22
N ALA A 29 -8.35 -9.62 23.16
CA ALA A 29 -7.34 -10.25 22.33
C ALA A 29 -6.36 -9.23 21.73
N ASP A 30 -5.08 -9.58 21.66
CA ASP A 30 -4.01 -8.68 21.20
C ASP A 30 -4.28 -8.08 19.82
N TRP A 31 -4.83 -8.87 18.89
CA TRP A 31 -5.16 -8.43 17.53
C TRP A 31 -6.29 -7.38 17.51
N VAL A 32 -7.23 -7.46 18.46
CA VAL A 32 -8.31 -6.50 18.63
C VAL A 32 -7.77 -5.18 19.15
N GLN A 33 -6.90 -5.24 20.15
CA GLN A 33 -6.26 -4.05 20.74
C GLN A 33 -5.38 -3.35 19.70
N ALA A 34 -4.63 -4.12 18.90
CA ALA A 34 -3.84 -3.58 17.79
C ALA A 34 -4.71 -2.87 16.73
N GLU A 35 -5.86 -3.44 16.37
CA GLU A 35 -6.80 -2.80 15.43
C GLU A 35 -7.46 -1.55 16.03
N ARG A 36 -7.86 -1.57 17.32
CA ARG A 36 -8.39 -0.38 18.01
C ARG A 36 -7.37 0.77 17.99
N GLU A 37 -6.11 0.47 18.29
CA GLU A 37 -5.02 1.45 18.28
C GLU A 37 -4.74 1.96 16.85
N ARG A 38 -4.84 1.10 15.83
CA ARG A 38 -4.78 1.53 14.43
C ARG A 38 -5.90 2.52 14.08
N TRP A 39 -7.14 2.26 14.51
CA TRP A 39 -8.26 3.17 14.29
C TRP A 39 -8.11 4.50 15.00
N ARG A 40 -7.55 4.50 16.21
CA ARG A 40 -7.21 5.72 16.92
C ARG A 40 -6.25 6.59 16.08
N ARG A 41 -5.17 6.01 15.56
CA ARG A 41 -4.21 6.72 14.69
C ARG A 41 -4.85 7.25 13.41
N ILE A 42 -5.77 6.50 12.81
CA ILE A 42 -6.55 6.95 11.66
C ILE A 42 -7.34 8.22 12.04
N ARG A 43 -8.02 8.25 13.19
CA ARG A 43 -8.77 9.44 13.62
C ARG A 43 -7.88 10.62 13.93
N GLU A 44 -6.78 10.41 14.64
CA GLU A 44 -5.79 11.46 14.91
C GLU A 44 -5.29 12.09 13.60
N GLN A 45 -4.94 11.27 12.59
CA GLN A 45 -4.54 11.77 11.27
C GLN A 45 -5.66 12.55 10.56
N GLN A 46 -6.91 12.09 10.66
CA GLN A 46 -8.04 12.79 10.04
C GLN A 46 -8.31 14.14 10.70
N ASP A 47 -8.29 14.19 12.04
CA ASP A 47 -8.50 15.41 12.81
C ASP A 47 -7.40 16.45 12.53
N GLU A 48 -6.13 16.02 12.51
CA GLU A 48 -4.99 16.89 12.18
C GLU A 48 -5.08 17.49 10.76
N ARG A 49 -5.72 16.77 9.83
CA ARG A 49 -5.90 17.20 8.44
C ARG A 49 -7.22 17.92 8.19
N GLU A 50 -8.05 18.08 9.22
CA GLU A 50 -9.44 18.51 9.10
C GLU A 50 -10.21 17.70 8.03
N LEU A 51 -9.85 16.43 7.87
CA LEU A 51 -10.43 15.53 6.87
C LEU A 51 -11.82 15.15 7.32
N LYS A 52 -12.81 15.37 6.44
CA LYS A 52 -14.21 15.01 6.69
C LYS A 52 -14.58 13.79 5.85
N PRO A 53 -14.75 12.61 6.46
CA PRO A 53 -15.28 11.45 5.77
C PRO A 53 -16.68 11.73 5.23
N LEU A 54 -16.93 11.42 3.95
CA LEU A 54 -18.26 11.54 3.35
C LEU A 54 -18.90 10.19 3.11
N LYS A 55 -18.12 9.22 2.62
CA LYS A 55 -18.60 7.89 2.28
C LYS A 55 -17.49 6.86 2.40
N GLY A 56 -17.81 5.72 2.99
CA GLY A 56 -17.02 4.49 2.88
C GLY A 56 -17.82 3.45 2.10
N GLU A 57 -17.15 2.74 1.21
CA GLU A 57 -17.65 1.53 0.55
C GLU A 57 -16.69 0.38 0.81
N THR A 58 -17.23 -0.74 1.26
CA THR A 58 -16.49 -1.97 1.54
C THR A 58 -17.10 -3.09 0.74
N ARG A 59 -16.28 -3.78 -0.05
CA ARG A 59 -16.64 -4.99 -0.80
C ARG A 59 -15.79 -6.13 -0.30
N ILE A 60 -16.40 -7.28 -0.03
CA ILE A 60 -15.68 -8.49 0.33
C ILE A 60 -15.92 -9.59 -0.67
N GLN A 61 -14.84 -10.24 -1.04
CA GLN A 61 -14.83 -11.48 -1.79
C GLN A 61 -14.30 -12.59 -0.90
N VAL A 62 -15.09 -13.65 -0.71
CA VAL A 62 -14.60 -14.88 -0.07
C VAL A 62 -13.76 -15.63 -1.10
N ILE A 63 -12.49 -15.85 -0.77
CA ILE A 63 -11.51 -16.54 -1.63
C ILE A 63 -11.48 -18.03 -1.29
N ARG A 64 -11.56 -18.36 -0.01
CA ARG A 64 -11.60 -19.73 0.50
C ARG A 64 -12.45 -19.78 1.76
N GLU A 65 -13.18 -20.87 1.91
CA GLU A 65 -13.93 -21.21 3.11
C GLU A 65 -13.68 -22.68 3.44
N GLU A 66 -13.46 -22.97 4.72
CA GLU A 66 -13.19 -24.32 5.22
C GLU A 66 -13.85 -24.49 6.58
N GLU A 67 -14.71 -25.51 6.70
CA GLU A 67 -15.21 -25.97 8.00
C GLU A 67 -14.08 -26.66 8.75
N ALA A 68 -13.55 -25.99 9.78
CA ALA A 68 -12.37 -26.46 10.50
C ALA A 68 -12.72 -27.44 11.64
N ALA A 69 -13.90 -27.27 12.23
CA ALA A 69 -14.47 -28.14 13.25
C ALA A 69 -15.99 -27.91 13.34
N VAL A 70 -16.68 -28.70 14.18
CA VAL A 70 -18.06 -28.40 14.59
C VAL A 70 -18.07 -26.97 15.17
N GLU A 71 -18.92 -26.10 14.63
CA GLU A 71 -19.07 -24.70 15.07
C GLU A 71 -17.84 -23.79 14.82
N GLN A 72 -16.93 -24.18 13.90
CA GLN A 72 -15.77 -23.36 13.52
C GLN A 72 -15.55 -23.28 12.00
N ILE A 73 -15.48 -22.06 11.48
CA ILE A 73 -15.22 -21.78 10.06
C ILE A 73 -13.93 -20.97 9.92
N LYS A 74 -13.05 -21.40 9.01
CA LYS A 74 -11.89 -20.61 8.57
C LYS A 74 -12.19 -20.02 7.20
N MET A 75 -11.95 -18.72 7.06
CA MET A 75 -12.17 -18.02 5.80
C MET A 75 -10.92 -17.26 5.38
N GLU A 76 -10.65 -17.23 4.08
CA GLU A 76 -9.78 -16.25 3.48
C GLU A 76 -10.64 -15.29 2.68
N VAL A 77 -10.52 -14.00 2.97
CA VAL A 77 -11.29 -12.95 2.32
C VAL A 77 -10.37 -11.90 1.71
N LEU A 78 -10.81 -11.31 0.60
CA LEU A 78 -10.26 -10.08 0.09
C LEU A 78 -11.25 -8.95 0.37
N VAL A 79 -10.75 -7.83 0.86
CA VAL A 79 -11.52 -6.64 1.21
C VAL A 79 -11.04 -5.49 0.33
N HIS A 80 -11.95 -4.93 -0.46
CA HIS A 80 -11.72 -3.70 -1.21
C HIS A 80 -12.49 -2.57 -0.53
N HIS A 81 -11.73 -1.58 -0.06
CA HIS A 81 -12.25 -0.37 0.49
C HIS A 81 -12.09 0.80 -0.46
N ARG A 82 -13.12 1.63 -0.53
CA ARG A 82 -13.11 2.92 -1.23
C ARG A 82 -13.65 3.99 -0.30
N TYR A 83 -12.87 5.05 -0.12
CA TYR A 83 -13.17 6.15 0.78
C TYR A 83 -13.29 7.43 -0.01
N LEU A 84 -14.38 8.16 0.22
CA LEU A 84 -14.57 9.52 -0.27
C LEU A 84 -14.59 10.46 0.93
N SER A 85 -13.75 11.48 0.89
CA SER A 85 -13.62 12.49 1.94
C SER A 85 -13.46 13.88 1.35
N THR A 86 -13.52 14.90 2.21
CA THR A 86 -13.10 16.26 1.84
C THR A 86 -12.01 16.77 2.74
N VAL A 87 -11.02 17.44 2.15
CA VAL A 87 -9.97 18.21 2.83
C VAL A 87 -9.94 19.59 2.20
N ALA A 88 -9.97 20.64 3.02
CA ALA A 88 -10.01 22.04 2.56
C ALA A 88 -11.08 22.31 1.47
N GLY A 89 -12.22 21.62 1.52
CA GLY A 89 -13.32 21.79 0.55
C GLY A 89 -13.16 21.03 -0.78
N HIS A 90 -12.08 20.28 -0.98
CA HIS A 90 -11.87 19.44 -2.16
C HIS A 90 -12.13 17.97 -1.86
N PHE A 91 -12.66 17.24 -2.83
CA PHE A 91 -12.85 15.80 -2.73
C PHE A 91 -11.53 15.05 -2.85
N LEU A 92 -11.34 14.07 -1.97
CA LEU A 92 -10.27 13.08 -2.04
C LEU A 92 -10.87 11.69 -2.06
N GLU A 93 -10.39 10.88 -2.99
CA GLU A 93 -10.71 9.46 -3.10
C GLU A 93 -9.48 8.63 -2.76
N GLN A 94 -9.64 7.66 -1.88
CA GLN A 94 -8.60 6.69 -1.52
C GLN A 94 -9.17 5.29 -1.69
N GLU A 95 -8.34 4.37 -2.18
CA GLU A 95 -8.71 2.96 -2.29
C GLU A 95 -7.65 2.05 -1.65
N GLU A 96 -8.10 0.94 -1.10
CA GLU A 96 -7.26 -0.08 -0.50
C GLU A 96 -7.81 -1.48 -0.81
N VAL A 97 -6.94 -2.40 -1.21
CA VAL A 97 -7.25 -3.82 -1.33
C VAL A 97 -6.34 -4.62 -0.40
N ASN A 98 -6.94 -5.39 0.50
CA ASN A 98 -6.21 -6.16 1.49
C ASN A 98 -6.84 -7.54 1.71
N GLY A 99 -5.99 -8.54 1.94
CA GLY A 99 -6.41 -9.90 2.25
C GLY A 99 -6.45 -10.14 3.76
N TYR A 100 -7.39 -10.97 4.22
CA TYR A 100 -7.47 -11.39 5.62
C TYR A 100 -7.76 -12.88 5.74
N ARG A 101 -7.22 -13.50 6.79
CA ARG A 101 -7.65 -14.81 7.29
C ARG A 101 -8.50 -14.60 8.53
N LEU A 102 -9.70 -15.15 8.51
CA LEU A 102 -10.68 -15.05 9.59
C LEU A 102 -10.92 -16.44 10.17
N GLN A 103 -11.12 -16.49 11.49
CA GLN A 103 -11.71 -17.63 12.17
C GLN A 103 -13.04 -17.16 12.78
N LEU A 104 -14.10 -17.88 12.45
CA LEU A 104 -15.43 -17.68 12.99
C LEU A 104 -15.78 -18.84 13.90
N GLU A 105 -16.41 -18.53 15.03
CA GLU A 105 -16.93 -19.51 15.98
C GLU A 105 -18.39 -19.21 16.28
N GLU A 106 -19.20 -20.25 16.51
CA GLU A 106 -20.59 -20.06 16.91
C GLU A 106 -20.64 -19.49 18.34
N GLY A 107 -21.29 -18.33 18.47
CA GLY A 107 -21.51 -17.63 19.71
C GLY A 107 -22.99 -17.58 20.06
N ALA A 108 -23.32 -16.94 21.20
CA ALA A 108 -24.69 -16.89 21.73
C ALA A 108 -25.69 -16.20 20.79
N ASN A 109 -25.21 -15.32 19.90
CA ASN A 109 -26.02 -14.53 18.97
C ASN A 109 -25.67 -14.80 17.49
N GLY A 110 -25.08 -15.98 17.20
CA GLY A 110 -24.62 -16.38 15.88
C GLY A 110 -23.09 -16.36 15.75
N TRP A 111 -22.60 -16.33 14.51
CA TRP A 111 -21.16 -16.38 14.23
C TRP A 111 -20.42 -15.12 14.70
N GLU A 112 -19.37 -15.32 15.49
CA GLU A 112 -18.47 -14.29 16.01
C GLU A 112 -17.05 -14.50 15.44
N ILE A 113 -16.31 -13.40 15.26
CA ILE A 113 -14.91 -13.44 14.81
C ILE A 113 -14.05 -13.76 16.03
N SER A 114 -13.45 -14.95 16.07
CA SER A 114 -12.50 -15.34 17.12
C SER A 114 -11.07 -14.93 16.78
N HIS A 115 -10.74 -14.83 15.49
CA HIS A 115 -9.42 -14.41 15.04
C HIS A 115 -9.46 -13.70 13.67
N CYS A 116 -8.59 -12.71 13.48
CA CYS A 116 -8.40 -12.02 12.21
C CYS A 116 -6.92 -11.64 12.05
N GLU A 117 -6.30 -12.03 10.94
CA GLU A 117 -4.95 -11.61 10.58
C GLU A 117 -4.84 -11.20 9.11
N GLN A 118 -3.87 -10.35 8.80
CA GLN A 118 -3.59 -9.92 7.43
C GLN A 118 -3.00 -11.08 6.60
N ASN A 119 -3.57 -11.33 5.42
CA ASN A 119 -3.06 -12.29 4.45
C ASN A 119 -2.32 -11.57 3.30
N ARG A 120 -0.99 -11.52 3.39
CA ARG A 120 -0.12 -10.78 2.44
C ARG A 120 0.09 -11.48 1.10
N GLU A 121 -0.14 -12.78 1.00
CA GLU A 121 0.22 -13.57 -0.20
C GLU A 121 -0.78 -13.41 -1.36
N ARG A 122 -2.05 -13.08 -1.06
CA ARG A 122 -3.16 -13.10 -2.03
C ARG A 122 -3.78 -11.74 -2.35
N ALA A 123 -3.41 -10.67 -1.63
CA ALA A 123 -4.00 -9.33 -1.85
C ALA A 123 -3.86 -8.84 -3.31
N SER A 124 -2.77 -9.24 -3.99
CA SER A 124 -2.42 -8.75 -5.33
C SER A 124 -3.06 -9.45 -6.54
N ASP A 125 -3.79 -10.56 -6.35
CA ASP A 125 -4.38 -11.34 -7.48
C ASP A 125 -5.91 -11.28 -7.57
N ALA A 126 -6.59 -10.85 -6.51
CA ALA A 126 -8.03 -10.88 -6.49
C ALA A 126 -8.60 -9.56 -7.05
N GLY A 127 -8.80 -9.50 -8.38
CA GLY A 127 -9.72 -8.50 -8.93
C GLY A 127 -9.35 -7.78 -10.23
N LYS A 128 -8.36 -8.21 -11.01
CA LYS A 128 -8.19 -7.71 -12.40
C LYS A 128 -8.54 -8.77 -13.44
N THR A 129 -9.83 -9.01 -13.61
CA THR A 129 -10.35 -9.41 -14.92
C THR A 129 -10.35 -8.15 -15.80
N TRP A 130 -9.23 -7.95 -16.50
CA TRP A 130 -9.05 -7.03 -17.61
C TRP A 130 -8.72 -5.56 -17.26
N SER A 131 -7.44 -5.20 -17.29
CA SER A 131 -7.03 -3.83 -17.63
C SER A 131 -6.50 -3.81 -19.07
N TYR A 132 -7.20 -3.12 -19.98
CA TYR A 132 -6.63 -2.71 -21.28
C TYR A 132 -5.52 -1.67 -21.03
N TYR A 133 -4.39 -2.10 -20.47
CA TYR A 133 -3.17 -1.32 -20.49
C TYR A 133 -2.25 -1.93 -21.53
N HIS A 134 -2.19 -1.30 -22.70
CA HIS A 134 -1.05 -1.46 -23.57
C HIS A 134 0.05 -0.56 -23.00
N PRO A 135 1.10 -1.11 -22.37
CA PRO A 135 2.29 -0.30 -22.13
C PRO A 135 2.69 0.32 -23.47
N PRO A 136 3.14 1.60 -23.49
CA PRO A 136 3.74 2.13 -24.70
C PRO A 136 4.77 1.11 -25.19
N GLU A 137 4.72 0.73 -26.47
CA GLU A 137 5.81 -0.01 -27.11
C GLU A 137 7.12 0.66 -26.71
N GLU A 138 8.19 -0.12 -26.50
CA GLU A 138 9.52 0.29 -26.03
C GLU A 138 10.18 1.36 -26.93
N HIS A 139 9.56 2.52 -27.04
CA HIS A 139 10.18 3.77 -27.36
C HIS A 139 10.60 4.32 -26.01
N VAL A 140 11.74 3.80 -25.55
CA VAL A 140 12.67 4.59 -24.75
C VAL A 140 12.87 5.86 -25.57
N SER A 141 12.04 6.87 -25.31
CA SER A 141 12.22 8.17 -25.89
C SER A 141 13.61 8.56 -25.42
N SER A 142 14.53 8.71 -26.36
CA SER A 142 15.87 9.24 -26.16
C SER A 142 15.87 10.70 -25.66
N ARG A 143 14.74 11.19 -25.12
CA ARG A 143 14.66 12.40 -24.32
C ARG A 143 15.28 12.08 -22.97
N SER A 144 16.48 12.60 -22.76
CA SER A 144 17.31 12.44 -21.57
C SER A 144 16.64 12.97 -20.30
N GLY A 145 15.73 12.21 -19.69
CA GLY A 145 15.10 12.59 -18.43
C GLY A 145 14.04 11.59 -17.93
N TYR A 146 13.76 11.66 -16.63
CA TYR A 146 12.71 10.90 -15.97
C TYR A 146 11.32 11.48 -16.30
N ASP A 147 10.46 10.67 -16.93
CA ASP A 147 9.07 11.00 -17.19
C ASP A 147 8.19 10.62 -15.99
N ARG A 148 8.01 11.60 -15.10
CA ARG A 148 7.21 11.50 -13.88
C ARG A 148 5.78 11.03 -14.17
N MET A 149 5.16 11.53 -15.24
CA MET A 149 3.78 11.21 -15.55
C MET A 149 3.62 9.77 -16.04
N ARG A 150 4.59 9.23 -16.77
CA ARG A 150 4.59 7.79 -17.10
C ARG A 150 4.76 6.90 -15.88
N ALA A 151 5.60 7.29 -14.92
CA ALA A 151 5.71 6.56 -13.66
C ALA A 151 4.38 6.56 -12.88
N VAL A 152 3.71 7.72 -12.79
CA VAL A 152 2.38 7.83 -12.18
C VAL A 152 1.33 7.03 -12.93
N GLN A 153 1.29 7.08 -14.25
CA GLN A 153 0.35 6.29 -15.06
C GLN A 153 0.54 4.79 -14.84
N TYR A 154 1.78 4.33 -14.76
CA TYR A 154 2.08 2.95 -14.43
C TYR A 154 1.58 2.60 -13.02
N ALA A 155 1.84 3.46 -12.04
CA ALA A 155 1.38 3.27 -10.67
C ALA A 155 -0.15 3.23 -10.58
N GLU A 156 -0.87 4.13 -11.24
CA GLU A 156 -2.34 4.14 -11.31
C GLU A 156 -2.89 2.91 -12.05
N THR A 157 -2.14 2.34 -12.99
CA THR A 157 -2.56 1.14 -13.70
C THR A 157 -2.44 -0.09 -12.84
N TRP A 158 -1.36 -0.21 -12.05
CA TRP A 158 -0.99 -1.45 -11.36
C TRP A 158 -1.21 -1.42 -9.85
N TRP A 159 -1.70 -0.34 -9.24
CA TRP A 159 -1.85 -0.19 -7.77
C TRP A 159 -2.52 -1.36 -7.03
N ASN A 160 -3.46 -2.06 -7.66
CA ASN A 160 -4.18 -3.24 -7.15
C ASN A 160 -4.02 -4.46 -8.07
N GLY A 161 -2.84 -4.67 -8.65
CA GLY A 161 -2.61 -5.88 -9.42
C GLY A 161 -1.16 -6.09 -9.84
N HIS A 162 -0.90 -7.28 -10.37
CA HIS A 162 0.44 -7.69 -10.75
C HIS A 162 0.69 -7.59 -12.26
N ASN A 163 1.77 -6.90 -12.66
CA ASN A 163 2.20 -6.90 -14.06
C ASN A 163 2.95 -8.22 -14.39
N PRO A 164 2.41 -9.08 -15.27
CA PRO A 164 2.96 -10.41 -15.57
C PRO A 164 4.33 -10.37 -16.28
N ARG A 165 4.82 -9.20 -16.71
CA ARG A 165 6.19 -9.04 -17.23
C ARG A 165 7.26 -9.17 -16.13
N TYR A 166 6.89 -9.03 -14.87
CA TYR A 166 7.80 -9.07 -13.73
C TYR A 166 7.52 -10.27 -12.83
N ALA A 167 8.49 -10.63 -11.99
CA ALA A 167 8.31 -11.70 -11.02
C ALA A 167 7.38 -11.22 -9.90
N LYS A 168 6.59 -12.15 -9.37
CA LYS A 168 5.70 -11.91 -8.23
C LYS A 168 6.45 -12.16 -6.92
N PHE A 169 6.25 -11.27 -5.96
CA PHE A 169 6.82 -11.37 -4.61
C PHE A 169 5.72 -11.24 -3.56
N ALA A 170 5.91 -11.86 -2.38
CA ALA A 170 5.01 -11.67 -1.24
C ALA A 170 5.14 -10.25 -0.65
N ASP A 171 6.37 -9.74 -0.53
CA ASP A 171 6.65 -8.35 -0.20
C ASP A 171 7.01 -7.58 -1.50
N ASP A 172 6.01 -6.99 -2.13
CA ASP A 172 6.14 -6.45 -3.49
C ASP A 172 6.40 -4.94 -3.56
N CYS A 173 6.39 -4.22 -2.43
CA CYS A 173 6.48 -2.75 -2.41
C CYS A 173 7.61 -2.22 -3.32
N THR A 174 8.82 -2.73 -3.16
CA THR A 174 10.01 -2.23 -3.87
C THR A 174 10.05 -2.67 -5.33
N ASN A 175 9.58 -3.89 -5.62
CA ASN A 175 9.49 -4.38 -7.00
C ASN A 175 8.48 -3.52 -7.78
N TYR A 176 7.32 -3.22 -7.19
CA TYR A 176 6.34 -2.31 -7.78
C TYR A 176 6.88 -0.88 -7.98
N ILE A 177 7.52 -0.27 -6.98
CA ILE A 177 8.12 1.06 -7.14
C ILE A 177 9.20 1.04 -8.23
N SER A 178 10.02 -0.02 -8.29
CA SER A 178 11.05 -0.15 -9.32
C SER A 178 10.45 -0.23 -10.72
N GLN A 179 9.34 -0.95 -10.89
CA GLN A 179 8.61 -0.98 -12.15
C GLN A 179 8.06 0.40 -12.53
N CYS A 180 7.52 1.17 -11.58
CA CYS A 180 7.05 2.53 -11.83
C CYS A 180 8.17 3.45 -12.32
N LEU A 181 9.32 3.45 -11.63
CA LEU A 181 10.49 4.24 -12.02
C LEU A 181 11.04 3.84 -13.39
N HIS A 182 11.07 2.55 -13.69
CA HIS A 182 11.50 2.05 -14.99
C HIS A 182 10.53 2.43 -16.11
N ALA A 183 9.22 2.36 -15.87
CA ALA A 183 8.19 2.84 -16.80
C ALA A 183 8.28 4.36 -17.03
N GLY A 184 8.74 5.11 -16.03
CA GLY A 184 9.11 6.52 -16.14
C GLY A 184 10.41 6.77 -16.92
N GLY A 185 11.07 5.74 -17.45
CA GLY A 185 12.23 5.88 -18.33
C GLY A 185 13.59 5.89 -17.63
N ILE A 186 13.66 5.58 -16.32
CA ILE A 186 14.95 5.43 -15.65
C ILE A 186 15.67 4.18 -16.19
N PRO A 187 16.88 4.31 -16.75
CA PRO A 187 17.61 3.19 -17.30
C PRO A 187 18.11 2.28 -16.17
N MET A 188 17.87 0.97 -16.31
CA MET A 188 18.41 -0.02 -15.40
C MET A 188 19.95 0.04 -15.41
N GLU A 189 20.54 -0.03 -14.23
CA GLU A 189 21.98 -0.13 -14.04
C GLU A 189 22.35 -1.61 -13.90
N PHE A 190 22.45 -2.31 -15.04
CA PHE A 190 22.75 -3.73 -15.03
C PHE A 190 24.17 -4.01 -14.53
N THR A 191 24.28 -4.92 -13.58
CA THR A 191 25.56 -5.49 -13.17
C THR A 191 25.44 -7.02 -13.11
N MET A 192 26.56 -7.73 -13.18
CA MET A 192 26.54 -9.20 -12.98
C MET A 192 26.43 -9.60 -11.50
N ARG A 193 26.12 -8.65 -10.60
CA ARG A 193 26.12 -8.82 -9.15
C ARG A 193 24.79 -8.36 -8.56
N ARG A 194 24.14 -9.19 -7.74
CA ARG A 194 22.84 -8.84 -7.13
C ARG A 194 22.96 -7.70 -6.11
N ASP A 195 24.11 -7.54 -5.48
CA ASP A 195 24.36 -6.49 -4.48
C ASP A 195 24.74 -5.13 -5.10
N ARG A 196 24.74 -4.99 -6.44
CA ARG A 196 25.14 -3.75 -7.14
C ARG A 196 24.21 -3.37 -8.28
N GLY A 197 24.10 -2.06 -8.51
CA GLY A 197 23.24 -1.47 -9.53
C GLY A 197 21.77 -1.47 -9.14
N TRP A 198 20.89 -1.37 -10.13
CA TRP A 198 19.44 -1.42 -10.00
C TRP A 198 18.85 -1.96 -11.31
N TRP A 199 18.49 -3.24 -11.34
CA TRP A 199 18.16 -3.94 -12.57
C TRP A 199 17.29 -5.19 -12.37
N TYR A 200 16.53 -5.53 -13.42
CA TYR A 200 15.71 -6.74 -13.52
C TYR A 200 15.85 -7.34 -14.93
N LYS A 201 16.08 -8.66 -15.02
CA LYS A 201 16.32 -9.37 -16.28
C LYS A 201 15.64 -10.74 -16.33
N GLY A 202 14.33 -10.78 -16.12
CA GLY A 202 13.44 -11.90 -16.46
C GLY A 202 13.67 -13.26 -15.77
N SER A 203 12.57 -14.01 -15.63
CA SER A 203 12.28 -15.42 -15.27
C SER A 203 13.32 -16.42 -14.66
N ARG A 204 14.47 -16.00 -14.10
CA ARG A 204 15.41 -16.91 -13.39
C ARG A 204 16.12 -16.22 -12.22
N ASP A 205 15.37 -15.65 -11.27
CA ASP A 205 15.95 -14.97 -10.10
C ASP A 205 17.02 -13.92 -10.48
N ASN A 206 16.84 -13.25 -11.60
CA ASN A 206 17.87 -12.40 -12.19
C ASN A 206 17.50 -10.93 -12.02
N TRP A 207 17.75 -10.40 -10.84
CA TRP A 207 17.55 -9.00 -10.46
C TRP A 207 18.52 -8.61 -9.33
N SER A 208 18.74 -7.30 -9.14
CA SER A 208 19.48 -6.77 -8.00
C SER A 208 18.62 -6.74 -6.73
N TYR A 209 19.26 -6.76 -5.56
CA TYR A 209 18.56 -6.54 -4.28
C TYR A 209 17.89 -5.17 -4.24
N SER A 210 18.50 -4.14 -4.81
CA SER A 210 17.90 -2.81 -4.93
C SER A 210 16.62 -2.79 -5.77
N TRP A 211 16.37 -3.77 -6.64
CA TRP A 211 15.11 -3.86 -7.39
C TRP A 211 13.95 -4.38 -6.54
N THR A 212 14.21 -5.24 -5.54
CA THR A 212 13.14 -5.95 -4.81
C THR A 212 13.15 -5.75 -3.29
N VAL A 213 14.23 -5.26 -2.70
CA VAL A 213 14.42 -5.17 -1.24
C VAL A 213 14.49 -3.72 -0.79
N ALA A 214 13.60 -3.35 0.14
CA ALA A 214 13.39 -1.95 0.51
C ALA A 214 14.65 -1.23 1.00
N HIS A 215 15.40 -1.86 1.91
CA HIS A 215 16.66 -1.32 2.41
C HIS A 215 17.72 -1.12 1.30
N SER A 216 17.86 -2.09 0.41
CA SER A 216 18.80 -1.99 -0.71
C SER A 216 18.40 -0.91 -1.71
N PHE A 217 17.09 -0.73 -1.94
CA PHE A 217 16.57 0.34 -2.81
C PHE A 217 16.78 1.73 -2.20
N HIS A 218 16.50 1.90 -0.90
CA HIS A 218 16.85 3.12 -0.19
C HIS A 218 18.33 3.48 -0.37
N ASN A 219 19.24 2.51 -0.19
CA ASN A 219 20.68 2.76 -0.32
C ASN A 219 21.07 3.13 -1.76
N TYR A 220 20.41 2.55 -2.76
CA TYR A 220 20.57 2.94 -4.16
C TYR A 220 20.14 4.38 -4.41
N LEU A 221 18.94 4.79 -3.94
CA LEU A 221 18.45 6.16 -4.07
C LEU A 221 19.31 7.17 -3.29
N ALA A 222 19.80 6.80 -2.11
CA ALA A 222 20.72 7.63 -1.34
C ALA A 222 22.05 7.90 -2.06
N GLY A 223 22.47 6.99 -2.95
CA GLY A 223 23.61 7.17 -3.84
C GLY A 223 23.29 7.92 -5.15
N GLY A 224 22.03 8.34 -5.34
CA GLY A 224 21.53 8.98 -6.56
C GLY A 224 21.27 7.99 -7.70
N GLY A 225 22.31 7.24 -8.10
CA GLY A 225 22.24 6.25 -9.19
C GLY A 225 21.75 6.84 -10.53
N ASN A 226 21.35 5.98 -11.45
CA ASN A 226 20.68 6.39 -12.70
C ASN A 226 19.33 7.11 -12.45
N ALA A 227 18.71 6.90 -11.29
CA ALA A 227 17.51 7.61 -10.88
C ALA A 227 17.77 9.10 -10.59
N GLN A 228 19.04 9.52 -10.45
CA GLN A 228 19.43 10.89 -10.07
C GLN A 228 18.69 11.35 -8.81
N ALA A 229 18.49 10.41 -7.87
CA ALA A 229 17.68 10.65 -6.70
C ALA A 229 18.37 11.62 -5.73
N ARG A 230 17.60 12.57 -5.20
CA ARG A 230 18.09 13.59 -4.26
C ARG A 230 17.25 13.56 -2.98
N PRO A 231 17.87 13.41 -1.80
CA PRO A 231 17.14 13.49 -0.54
C PRO A 231 16.62 14.91 -0.31
N VAL A 232 15.40 15.01 0.22
CA VAL A 232 14.77 16.27 0.65
C VAL A 232 14.34 16.19 2.12
N GLY A 233 14.10 17.35 2.74
CA GLY A 233 13.90 17.46 4.19
C GLY A 233 12.46 17.18 4.64
N SER A 234 11.50 17.37 3.75
CA SER A 234 10.08 17.33 4.09
C SER A 234 9.22 16.69 2.98
N PRO A 235 8.05 16.12 3.32
CA PRO A 235 7.15 15.54 2.32
C PRO A 235 6.57 16.60 1.38
N GLY A 236 6.45 17.86 1.79
CA GLY A 236 5.95 18.96 0.95
C GLY A 236 6.93 19.40 -0.15
N GLU A 237 8.17 18.91 -0.14
CA GLU A 237 9.11 19.09 -1.25
C GLU A 237 8.94 18.03 -2.35
N LEU A 238 8.09 17.02 -2.14
CA LEU A 238 7.91 15.95 -3.11
C LEU A 238 6.95 16.33 -4.23
N ASN A 239 7.24 15.82 -5.42
CA ASN A 239 6.44 15.94 -6.62
C ASN A 239 5.94 14.56 -7.08
N LEU A 240 5.03 14.57 -8.04
CA LEU A 240 4.56 13.36 -8.71
C LEU A 240 5.73 12.50 -9.23
N GLY A 241 5.69 11.20 -8.96
CA GLY A 241 6.73 10.24 -9.32
C GLY A 241 7.91 10.19 -8.35
N ASP A 242 7.90 10.95 -7.25
CA ASP A 242 8.93 10.85 -6.21
C ASP A 242 8.67 9.69 -5.25
N VAL A 243 9.68 9.34 -4.44
CA VAL A 243 9.66 8.13 -3.60
C VAL A 243 9.78 8.48 -2.12
N ILE A 244 9.06 7.73 -1.29
CA ILE A 244 9.19 7.74 0.16
C ILE A 244 9.65 6.36 0.64
N CYS A 245 10.68 6.33 1.48
CA CYS A 245 11.14 5.12 2.17
C CYS A 245 10.73 5.19 3.65
N TYR A 246 10.34 4.05 4.22
CA TYR A 246 9.85 3.93 5.61
C TYR A 246 10.71 2.95 6.39
N ASP A 247 11.15 3.39 7.57
CA ASP A 247 11.79 2.58 8.59
C ASP A 247 10.82 2.48 9.78
N TRP A 248 10.00 1.44 9.79
CA TRP A 248 8.84 1.29 10.67
C TRP A 248 9.19 1.28 12.16
N ASP A 249 10.28 0.60 12.54
CA ASP A 249 10.70 0.43 13.93
C ASP A 249 11.86 1.36 14.33
N GLY A 250 12.40 2.13 13.38
CA GLY A 250 13.43 3.14 13.59
C GLY A 250 14.83 2.55 13.81
N ASN A 251 15.07 1.30 13.39
CA ASN A 251 16.33 0.60 13.62
C ASN A 251 17.39 0.85 12.52
N GLY A 252 17.07 1.66 11.52
CA GLY A 252 17.92 1.96 10.36
C GLY A 252 17.74 1.02 9.16
N ARG A 253 16.88 -0.01 9.27
CA ARG A 253 16.59 -0.97 8.20
C ARG A 253 15.26 -0.66 7.53
N TRP A 254 15.25 0.21 6.52
CA TRP A 254 14.07 0.50 5.69
C TRP A 254 13.32 -0.77 5.21
N GLN A 255 12.03 -0.83 5.49
CA GLN A 255 11.18 -2.01 5.22
C GLN A 255 10.10 -1.75 4.17
N HIS A 256 9.80 -0.50 3.81
CA HIS A 256 8.74 -0.18 2.84
C HIS A 256 9.07 1.03 1.98
N ASN A 257 8.50 1.05 0.77
CA ASN A 257 8.67 2.13 -0.20
C ASN A 257 7.34 2.44 -0.88
N THR A 258 7.08 3.72 -1.15
CA THR A 258 5.89 4.20 -1.86
C THR A 258 6.29 5.20 -2.95
N ILE A 259 5.39 5.44 -3.91
CA ILE A 259 5.55 6.46 -4.96
C ILE A 259 4.43 7.50 -4.86
N VAL A 260 4.78 8.77 -5.00
CA VAL A 260 3.84 9.90 -4.98
C VAL A 260 3.06 9.93 -6.31
N THR A 261 1.74 9.85 -6.23
CA THR A 261 0.84 9.80 -7.40
C THR A 261 -0.17 10.93 -7.44
N ALA A 262 -0.38 11.62 -6.31
CA ALA A 262 -1.15 12.85 -6.24
C ALA A 262 -0.59 13.76 -5.13
N ILE A 263 -0.97 15.03 -5.16
CA ILE A 263 -0.72 16.01 -4.09
C ILE A 263 -2.09 16.51 -3.64
N ASP A 264 -2.35 16.47 -2.34
CA ASP A 264 -3.61 16.94 -1.77
C ASP A 264 -3.66 18.49 -1.72
N PRO A 265 -4.82 19.10 -1.44
CA PRO A 265 -4.96 20.56 -1.40
C PRO A 265 -4.08 21.26 -0.34
N ALA A 266 -3.62 20.54 0.67
CA ALA A 266 -2.71 21.05 1.70
C ALA A 266 -1.23 20.98 1.25
N GLY A 267 -0.97 20.54 0.01
CA GLY A 267 0.37 20.38 -0.53
C GLY A 267 1.07 19.12 -0.04
N MET A 268 0.32 18.15 0.51
CA MET A 268 0.89 16.92 1.06
C MET A 268 0.74 15.76 0.07
N PRO A 269 1.75 14.89 -0.04
CA PRO A 269 1.72 13.80 -1.00
C PRO A 269 0.69 12.72 -0.65
N LEU A 270 0.07 12.19 -1.69
CA LEU A 270 -0.71 10.96 -1.68
C LEU A 270 0.06 9.91 -2.51
N VAL A 271 0.10 8.69 -1.99
CA VAL A 271 1.00 7.65 -2.50
C VAL A 271 0.25 6.40 -2.94
N ASN A 272 0.82 5.71 -3.90
CA ASN A 272 0.47 4.32 -4.22
C ASN A 272 1.56 3.38 -3.71
N SER A 273 1.17 2.18 -3.28
CA SER A 273 2.11 1.15 -2.82
C SER A 273 1.51 -0.25 -2.86
N HIS A 274 2.39 -1.25 -2.85
CA HIS A 274 2.05 -2.68 -2.66
C HIS A 274 2.51 -3.15 -1.27
N THR A 275 2.11 -4.37 -0.86
CA THR A 275 2.09 -4.96 0.52
C THR A 275 0.71 -4.85 1.15
N VAL A 276 0.15 -3.65 1.10
CA VAL A 276 -1.29 -3.42 1.09
C VAL A 276 -1.52 -2.58 -0.15
N ASP A 277 -2.27 -3.11 -1.10
CA ASP A 277 -2.48 -2.46 -2.39
C ASP A 277 -3.28 -1.17 -2.16
N SER A 278 -2.59 -0.04 -2.25
CA SER A 278 -3.09 1.26 -1.81
C SER A 278 -3.02 2.25 -2.96
N ARG A 279 -4.10 3.03 -3.14
CA ARG A 279 -4.17 4.14 -4.09
C ARG A 279 -4.55 5.42 -3.39
N HIS A 280 -3.76 6.48 -3.63
CA HIS A 280 -3.94 7.83 -3.08
C HIS A 280 -4.00 7.85 -1.55
N ARG A 281 -3.25 6.94 -0.91
CA ARG A 281 -3.12 6.88 0.54
C ARG A 281 -2.29 8.04 1.06
N TYR A 282 -2.63 8.60 2.21
CA TYR A 282 -1.84 9.68 2.80
C TYR A 282 -0.41 9.21 3.16
N TRP A 283 0.58 10.03 2.83
CA TRP A 283 2.00 9.63 2.83
C TRP A 283 2.56 9.10 4.15
N ASP A 284 2.04 9.54 5.30
CA ASP A 284 2.61 9.17 6.60
C ASP A 284 2.30 7.71 6.99
N CYS A 285 1.34 7.06 6.31
CA CYS A 285 0.95 5.67 6.51
C CYS A 285 0.71 5.30 7.99
N ARG A 286 0.22 6.23 8.83
CA ARG A 286 -0.13 5.98 10.24
C ARG A 286 -1.18 4.89 10.43
N ASP A 287 -1.99 4.69 9.39
CA ASP A 287 -2.97 3.63 9.23
C ASP A 287 -2.37 2.27 8.84
N SER A 288 -1.04 2.12 8.77
CA SER A 288 -0.38 0.84 8.48
C SER A 288 -0.33 -0.06 9.71
N TYR A 289 -0.47 -1.37 9.48
CA TYR A 289 -0.24 -2.41 10.50
C TYR A 289 1.21 -2.43 11.01
N ALA A 290 2.16 -1.96 10.19
CA ALA A 290 3.58 -1.94 10.54
C ALA A 290 4.01 -0.63 11.24
N TRP A 291 3.18 0.41 11.21
CA TRP A 291 3.57 1.73 11.71
C TRP A 291 3.80 1.71 13.22
N THR A 292 4.82 2.43 13.68
CA THR A 292 5.08 2.66 15.12
C THR A 292 5.46 4.12 15.37
N PRO A 293 5.38 4.62 16.62
CA PRO A 293 5.89 5.96 16.95
C PRO A 293 7.39 6.16 16.66
N ARG A 294 8.16 5.08 16.46
CA ARG A 294 9.58 5.15 16.08
C ARG A 294 9.79 5.29 14.58
N THR A 295 8.73 5.20 13.76
CA THR A 295 8.81 5.22 12.31
C THR A 295 9.61 6.43 11.83
N LYS A 296 10.58 6.19 10.95
CA LYS A 296 11.36 7.23 10.25
C LYS A 296 11.02 7.20 8.77
N TYR A 297 11.15 8.38 8.15
CA TYR A 297 10.90 8.57 6.72
C TYR A 297 12.17 9.09 6.03
N ARG A 298 12.32 8.76 4.75
CA ARG A 298 13.22 9.44 3.82
C ARG A 298 12.47 9.77 2.55
N PHE A 299 12.70 10.99 2.09
CA PHE A 299 12.01 11.58 0.95
C PHE A 299 13.03 11.77 -0.17
N PHE A 300 12.75 11.24 -1.35
CA PHE A 300 13.64 11.32 -2.50
C PHE A 300 12.93 11.97 -3.68
N GLN A 301 13.43 13.11 -4.14
CA GLN A 301 13.11 13.61 -5.46
C GLN A 301 13.84 12.79 -6.51
N ILE A 302 13.14 12.37 -7.57
CA ILE A 302 13.67 11.52 -8.63
C ILE A 302 13.87 12.32 -9.92
N GLY A 303 15.01 12.14 -10.58
CA GLY A 303 15.39 12.91 -11.76
C GLY A 303 15.79 14.35 -11.44
N ASN A 304 16.50 14.98 -12.38
CA ASN A 304 16.76 16.42 -12.32
C ASN A 304 15.48 17.20 -12.67
N SER A 305 15.23 18.27 -11.92
CA SER A 305 14.11 19.20 -12.04
C SER A 305 13.97 19.77 -13.44
#